data_AF-A0AAP5WCL8-F1
#
_entry.id   AF-A0AAP5WCL8-F1
#
_cell.length_a   1.000
_cell.length_b   1.000
_cell.length_c   1.000
_cell.angle_alpha   90.00
_cell.angle_beta   90.00
_cell.angle_gamma   90.00
#
_symmetry.space_group_name_H-M   'P 1'
#
loop_
_entity.id
_entity.type
_entity.pdbx_description
1 polymer ?
#
loop_
_entity_poly.entity_id
_entity_poly.type
_entity_poly.pdbx_seq_one_letter_code
_entity_poly.pdbx_strand_id
1 'polypeptide(L)' 'MLVETLRQWLLQWGHRPGIAQALTVHPQTVSGRLHRLRDLLADDLEGAVVKAELLVLLTAEGAA' A
#
# COMPACT_ATOMS: atom_id res chain seq x y z
N MET A 1 9.52 -3.70 1.42
CA MET A 1 9.46 -2.25 1.11
C MET A 1 8.25 -1.80 0.28
N LEU A 2 7.95 -2.35 -0.91
CA LEU A 2 6.77 -1.94 -1.72
C LEU A 2 5.48 -2.64 -1.29
N VAL A 3 5.54 -3.95 -1.04
CA VAL A 3 4.40 -4.75 -0.58
C VAL A 3 3.85 -4.23 0.76
N GLU A 4 4.75 -3.89 1.68
CA GLU A 4 4.43 -3.32 2.99
C GLU A 4 3.92 -1.87 2.85
N THR A 5 4.40 -1.13 1.85
CA THR A 5 3.82 0.18 1.50
C THR A 5 2.40 0.04 0.97
N LEU A 6 2.15 -0.96 0.10
CA LEU A 6 0.82 -1.27 -0.41
C LEU A 6 -0.12 -1.72 0.71
N ARG A 7 0.33 -2.61 1.59
CA ARG A 7 -0.42 -3.08 2.76
C ARG A 7 -0.82 -1.92 3.67
N GLN A 8 0.13 -1.05 4.03
CA GLN A 8 -0.17 0.13 4.85
C GLN A 8 -1.09 1.12 4.13
N TRP A 9 -0.94 1.26 2.81
CA TRP A 9 -1.83 2.10 2.01
C TRP A 9 -3.27 1.60 2.01
N LEU A 10 -3.48 0.28 1.89
CA LEU A 10 -4.80 -0.35 1.97
C LEU A 10 -5.40 -0.24 3.38
N LEU A 11 -4.61 -0.49 4.44
CA LEU A 11 -5.07 -0.39 5.83
C LEU A 11 -5.44 1.03 6.24
N GLN A 12 -4.74 2.02 5.72
CA GLN A 12 -4.92 3.43 6.09
C GLN A 12 -5.66 4.25 5.02
N TRP A 13 -6.31 3.59 4.07
CA TRP A 13 -7.12 4.24 3.03
C TRP A 13 -6.39 5.39 2.31
N GLY A 14 -5.08 5.22 2.08
CA GLY A 14 -4.25 6.19 1.39
C GLY A 14 -3.72 7.37 2.21
N HIS A 15 -3.86 7.36 3.55
CA HIS A 15 -3.31 8.41 4.41
C HIS A 15 -1.76 8.40 4.47
N ARG A 16 -1.12 9.13 3.55
CA ARG A 16 0.34 9.12 3.34
C ARG A 16 1.18 9.46 4.58
N PRO A 17 0.83 10.48 5.40
CA PRO A 17 1.60 10.76 6.62
C PRO A 17 1.56 9.60 7.62
N GLY A 18 0.43 8.92 7.75
CA GLY A 18 0.30 7.76 8.63
C GLY A 18 1.09 6.55 8.13
N ILE A 19 1.15 6.35 6.81
CA ILE A 19 1.98 5.31 6.19
C ILE A 19 3.48 5.60 6.44
N ALA A 20 3.89 6.86 6.31
CA ALA A 20 5.26 7.29 6.57
C ALA A 20 5.68 7.02 8.03
N GLN A 21 4.81 7.35 8.99
CA GLN A 21 5.02 7.00 10.40
C GLN A 21 5.09 5.49 10.62
N ALA A 22 4.11 4.73 10.10
CA ALA A 22 4.01 3.29 10.30
C ALA A 22 5.21 2.51 9.73
N LEU A 23 5.85 3.04 8.69
CA LEU A 23 7.03 2.43 8.05
C LEU A 23 8.36 3.07 8.49
N THR A 24 8.33 4.08 9.37
CA THR A 24 9.51 4.84 9.81
C THR A 24 10.34 5.36 8.63
N VAL A 25 9.68 5.96 7.65
CA VAL A 25 10.33 6.56 6.46
C VAL A 25 9.86 7.99 6.23
N HIS A 26 10.60 8.74 5.43
CA HIS A 26 10.20 10.08 5.03
C HIS A 26 8.95 10.04 4.11
N PRO A 27 8.01 11.01 4.19
CA PRO A 27 6.84 11.08 3.31
C PRO A 27 7.16 11.06 1.80
N GLN A 28 8.30 11.64 1.40
CA GLN A 28 8.76 11.60 0.00
C GLN A 28 9.06 10.18 -0.47
N THR A 29 9.59 9.33 0.41
CA THR A 29 9.84 7.92 0.12
C THR A 29 8.53 7.16 -0.09
N VAL A 30 7.50 7.44 0.71
CA VAL A 30 6.15 6.88 0.52
C VAL A 30 5.60 7.30 -0.84
N SER A 31 5.68 8.60 -1.18
CA SER A 31 5.21 9.11 -2.47
C SER A 31 5.89 8.41 -3.65
N GLY A 32 7.22 8.25 -3.62
CA GLY A 32 7.96 7.55 -4.67
C GLY A 32 7.56 6.07 -4.80
N ARG A 33 7.35 5.39 -3.66
CA ARG A 33 6.89 3.99 -3.65
C ARG A 33 5.46 3.84 -4.17
N LEU A 34 4.55 4.75 -3.80
CA LEU A 34 3.17 4.75 -4.30
C LEU A 34 3.10 5.05 -5.80
N HIS A 35 3.98 5.91 -6.32
CA HIS A 35 4.10 6.15 -7.76
C HIS A 35 4.49 4.85 -8.48
N ARG A 36 5.56 4.19 -8.00
CA ARG A 36 6.01 2.91 -8.54
C ARG A 36 4.95 1.81 -8.45
N LEU A 37 4.17 1.76 -7.37
CA LEU A 37 3.05 0.80 -7.24
C LEU A 37 1.97 1.06 -8.29
N ARG A 38 1.63 2.33 -8.56
CA ARG A 38 0.69 2.70 -9.63
C ARG A 38 1.23 2.34 -11.00
N ASP A 39 2.53 2.51 -11.25
CA ASP A 39 3.14 2.12 -12.53
C ASP A 39 3.11 0.60 -12.75
N LEU A 40 3.23 -0.19 -11.67
CA LEU A 40 3.25 -1.66 -11.73
C LEU A 40 1.86 -2.30 -11.77
N LEU A 41 0.88 -1.70 -11.11
CA LEU A 41 -0.44 -2.29 -10.89
C LEU A 41 -1.58 -1.54 -11.62
N ALA A 42 -1.31 -0.37 -12.20
CA ALA A 42 -2.24 0.39 -13.05
C ALA A 42 -3.69 0.43 -12.53
N ASP A 43 -4.67 0.26 -13.43
CA ASP A 43 -6.12 0.35 -13.20
C ASP A 43 -6.65 -0.63 -12.13
N ASP A 44 -5.89 -1.68 -11.80
CA ASP A 44 -6.27 -2.66 -10.78
C ASP A 44 -6.38 -2.02 -9.39
N LEU A 45 -5.56 -0.99 -9.10
CA LEU A 45 -5.63 -0.24 -7.85
C LEU A 45 -6.76 0.80 -7.79
N GLU A 46 -7.61 0.90 -8.81
CA GLU A 46 -8.81 1.75 -8.76
C GLU A 46 -10.04 0.95 -8.29
N GLY A 47 -10.11 -0.34 -8.65
CA GLY A 47 -11.22 -1.24 -8.34
C GLY A 47 -11.39 -1.56 -6.85
N ALA A 48 -12.60 -1.38 -6.32
CA ALA A 48 -12.92 -1.69 -4.92
C ALA A 48 -12.75 -3.19 -4.58
N VAL A 49 -13.09 -4.08 -5.52
CA VAL A 49 -12.95 -5.53 -5.37
C VAL A 49 -11.48 -5.91 -5.23
N VAL A 50 -10.64 -5.44 -6.17
CA VAL A 50 -9.19 -5.72 -6.15
C VAL A 50 -8.54 -5.22 -4.87
N LYS A 51 -8.89 -4.00 -4.40
CA LYS A 51 -8.38 -3.47 -3.12
C LYS A 51 -8.74 -4.38 -1.95
N ALA A 52 -9.96 -4.91 -1.92
CA ALA A 52 -10.41 -5.82 -0.86
C ALA A 52 -9.65 -7.15 -0.92
N GLU A 53 -9.50 -7.74 -2.10
CA GLU A 53 -8.75 -8.99 -2.30
C GLU A 53 -7.28 -8.84 -1.90
N LEU A 54 -6.62 -7.77 -2.33
CA LEU A 54 -5.24 -7.46 -1.96
C LEU A 54 -5.09 -7.24 -0.45
N LEU A 55 -6.06 -6.58 0.18
CA LEU A 55 -6.03 -6.38 1.64
C LEU A 55 -6.10 -7.73 2.37
N VAL A 56 -6.99 -8.63 1.95
CA VAL A 56 -7.10 -9.98 2.53
C VAL A 56 -5.80 -10.77 2.33
N LEU A 57 -5.27 -10.82 1.11
CA LEU A 57 -4.05 -11.56 0.80
C LEU A 57 -2.85 -11.06 1.63
N LEU A 58 -2.61 -9.74 1.64
CA LEU A 58 -1.44 -9.15 2.30
C LEU A 58 -1.56 -9.12 3.84
N THR A 59 -2.76 -9.28 4.38
CA THR A 59 -2.95 -9.43 5.84
C THR A 59 -2.81 -10.89 6.26
N ALA A 60 -3.23 -11.84 5.43
CA ALA A 60 -3.03 -13.27 5.65
C ALA A 60 -1.54 -13.66 5.58
N GLU A 61 -0.77 -13.14 4.62
CA GLU A 61 0.67 -13.45 4.48
C GLU A 61 1.50 -12.95 5.67
N GLY A 62 1.11 -11.85 6.31
CA GLY A 62 1.79 -11.32 7.50
C GLY A 62 1.42 -12.02 8.82
N ALA A 63 0.46 -12.95 8.78
CA ALA A 63 0.02 -13.74 9.94
C ALA A 63 0.66 -15.15 9.99
N ALA A 64 1.42 -15.51 8.95
CA ALA A 64 2.22 -16.74 8.88
C ALA A 64 3.67 -16.49 9.32
#